data_AF-A0A1H3NF88-F1
#
_entry.id   AF-A0A1H3NF88-F1
#
_cell.length_a   1.000
_cell.length_b   1.000
_cell.length_c   1.000
_cell.angle_alpha   90.00
_cell.angle_beta   90.00
_cell.angle_gamma   90.00
#
_symmetry.space_group_name_H-M   'P 1'
#
loop_
_entity.id
_entity.type
_entity.pdbx_description
1 polymer ?
#
loop_
_entity_poly.entity_id
_entity_poly.type
_entity_poly.pdbx_seq_one_letter_code
_entity_poly.pdbx_strand_id
1 'polypeptide(L)'
;MKKKFMSFGAGFAAIGLMLSMASHADPMVVIKGKAVFLAADDQLTILPDAPDEPLACTFEDGVFVPGASAAISVPVPGAIDVKVIGGDAYVATSSLENNAALTGYTKFDVNACLPETPFIPHRARANLTSGELVIPCVEVDGNDYNLVMKQRGNSMNWAVDFVAGGCY
;
A
#
# COMPACT_ATOMS: atom_id res chain seq x y z
N MET A 1 50.01 3.58 66.86
CA MET A 1 48.88 4.46 67.23
C MET A 1 47.89 4.53 66.06
N LYS A 2 46.59 4.37 66.38
CA LYS A 2 45.36 4.76 65.63
C LYS A 2 44.91 3.98 64.37
N LYS A 3 43.77 3.31 64.58
CA LYS A 3 42.76 2.79 63.63
C LYS A 3 42.15 3.90 62.74
N LYS A 4 41.62 3.51 61.56
CA LYS A 4 40.24 3.74 61.02
C LYS A 4 40.23 3.39 59.52
N PHE A 5 39.50 2.37 59.05
CA PHE A 5 38.06 2.27 58.71
C PHE A 5 37.64 2.92 57.36
N MET A 6 37.25 2.04 56.42
CA MET A 6 36.21 2.11 55.38
C MET A 6 36.05 3.34 54.46
N SER A 7 35.93 3.08 53.15
CA SER A 7 34.78 3.53 52.35
C SER A 7 34.55 2.63 51.14
N PHE A 8 33.28 2.23 50.97
CA PHE A 8 32.68 1.67 49.77
C PHE A 8 32.79 2.64 48.58
N GLY A 9 32.78 2.10 47.36
CA GLY A 9 32.64 2.87 46.12
C GLY A 9 32.40 1.94 44.94
N ALA A 10 31.15 1.49 44.80
CA ALA A 10 30.65 0.84 43.60
C ALA A 10 30.77 1.81 42.40
N GLY A 11 31.20 1.32 41.25
CA GLY A 11 31.33 2.11 40.03
C GLY A 11 31.17 1.25 38.78
N PHE A 12 30.06 0.51 38.68
CA PHE A 12 29.58 0.03 37.39
C PHE A 12 28.92 1.21 36.68
N ALA A 13 29.51 1.67 35.58
CA ALA A 13 28.84 2.50 34.60
C ALA A 13 29.17 1.96 33.21
N ALA A 14 28.52 0.87 32.83
CA ALA A 14 28.40 0.47 31.44
C ALA A 14 27.41 1.43 30.78
N ILE A 15 27.94 2.41 30.04
CA ILE A 15 27.14 3.28 29.17
C ILE A 15 26.72 2.42 27.97
N GLY A 16 25.59 1.72 28.13
CA GLY A 16 24.89 1.10 27.02
C GLY A 16 24.08 2.16 26.28
N LEU A 17 24.67 2.78 25.26
CA LEU A 17 23.93 3.56 24.27
C LEU A 17 23.04 2.60 23.48
N MET A 18 21.81 2.40 23.96
CA MET A 18 20.73 1.81 23.18
C MET A 18 20.38 2.80 22.07
N LEU A 19 20.99 2.64 20.89
CA LEU A 19 20.43 3.16 19.64
C LEU A 19 19.15 2.36 19.38
N SER A 20 18.02 2.81 19.93
CA SER A 20 16.71 2.34 19.50
C SER A 20 16.53 2.81 18.07
N MET A 21 16.87 1.95 17.11
CA MET A 21 16.39 2.12 15.74
C MET A 21 14.87 2.02 15.82
N ALA A 22 14.19 3.16 15.74
CA ALA A 22 12.77 3.18 15.54
C ALA A 22 12.51 2.61 14.16
N SER A 23 12.22 1.31 14.10
CA SER A 23 11.63 0.67 12.92
C SER A 23 10.22 1.22 12.76
N HIS A 24 10.08 2.42 12.20
CA HIS A 24 8.82 2.82 11.62
C HIS A 24 8.64 1.97 10.37
N ALA A 25 7.53 1.24 10.28
CA ALA A 25 7.17 0.59 9.03
C ALA A 25 7.10 1.68 7.96
N ASP A 26 7.76 1.49 6.82
CA ASP A 26 7.65 2.43 5.72
C ASP A 26 6.18 2.52 5.32
N PRO A 27 5.61 3.73 5.26
CA PRO A 27 4.23 3.90 4.88
C PRO A 27 4.09 3.54 3.40
N MET A 28 3.59 2.33 3.18
CA MET A 28 3.52 1.70 1.88
C MET A 28 2.08 1.34 1.55
N VAL A 29 1.70 1.61 0.30
CA VAL A 29 0.43 1.16 -0.28
C VAL A 29 0.72 0.31 -1.50
N VAL A 30 0.19 -0.90 -1.51
CA VAL A 30 0.32 -1.83 -2.62
C VAL A 30 -0.99 -1.85 -3.40
N ILE A 31 -0.93 -1.52 -4.69
CA ILE A 31 -2.00 -1.79 -5.66
C ILE A 31 -1.56 -3.01 -6.46
N LYS A 32 -2.06 -4.18 -6.03
CA LYS A 32 -1.68 -5.49 -6.57
C LYS A 32 -1.74 -5.51 -8.10
N GLY A 33 -0.71 -6.08 -8.71
CA GLY A 33 -0.53 -6.19 -10.15
C GLY A 33 -0.30 -4.86 -10.87
N LYS A 34 -0.06 -3.76 -10.14
CA LYS A 34 0.16 -2.43 -10.73
C LYS A 34 1.39 -1.74 -10.16
N ALA A 35 1.29 -1.26 -8.92
CA ALA A 35 2.30 -0.39 -8.35
C ALA A 35 2.32 -0.42 -6.83
N VAL A 36 3.50 -0.21 -6.27
CA VAL A 36 3.75 0.00 -4.86
C VAL A 36 4.14 1.46 -4.65
N PHE A 37 3.45 2.15 -3.74
CA PHE A 37 3.71 3.53 -3.36
C PHE A 37 4.35 3.54 -1.98
N LEU A 38 5.45 4.27 -1.82
CA LEU A 38 6.16 4.45 -0.55
C LEU A 38 6.33 5.94 -0.27
N ALA A 39 6.02 6.39 0.94
CA ALA A 39 6.23 7.77 1.38
C ALA A 39 7.29 7.87 2.48
N ALA A 40 8.56 7.93 2.10
CA ALA A 40 9.67 7.99 3.03
C ALA A 40 10.77 8.92 2.51
N ASP A 41 11.68 9.33 3.37
CA ASP A 41 12.88 10.10 3.02
C ASP A 41 12.59 11.36 2.20
N ASP A 42 11.56 12.12 2.58
CA ASP A 42 11.09 13.32 1.87
C ASP A 42 10.67 13.07 0.41
N GLN A 43 10.21 11.85 0.10
CA GLN A 43 9.83 11.44 -1.25
C GLN A 43 8.56 10.58 -1.28
N LEU A 44 7.86 10.66 -2.41
CA LEU A 44 6.97 9.63 -2.88
C LEU A 44 7.74 8.77 -3.90
N THR A 45 7.97 7.50 -3.57
CA THR A 45 8.53 6.51 -4.48
C THR A 45 7.43 5.60 -5.00
N ILE A 46 7.42 5.36 -6.31
CA ILE A 46 6.53 4.42 -6.97
C ILE A 46 7.40 3.33 -7.61
N LEU A 47 7.10 2.08 -7.29
CA LEU A 47 7.77 0.89 -7.80
C LEU A 47 6.74 0.01 -8.51
N PRO A 48 7.13 -0.78 -9.52
CA PRO A 48 6.26 -1.82 -10.04
C PRO A 48 6.01 -2.89 -8.97
N ASP A 49 4.81 -3.47 -8.95
CA ASP A 49 4.48 -4.59 -8.04
C ASP A 49 5.14 -5.91 -8.48
N ALA A 50 5.45 -6.05 -9.78
CA ALA A 50 6.18 -7.17 -10.34
C ALA A 50 7.60 -6.75 -10.74
N PRO A 51 8.65 -7.52 -10.39
CA PRO A 51 10.05 -7.15 -10.64
C PRO A 51 10.43 -7.10 -12.12
N ASP A 52 9.68 -7.79 -12.99
CA ASP A 52 9.97 -7.91 -14.42
C ASP A 52 9.05 -7.04 -15.29
N GLU A 53 8.13 -6.27 -14.70
CA GLU A 53 7.21 -5.40 -15.42
C GLU A 53 7.50 -3.93 -15.08
N PRO A 54 7.63 -3.03 -16.07
CA PRO A 54 7.79 -1.61 -15.79
C PRO A 54 6.47 -1.00 -15.32
N LEU A 55 6.56 0.10 -14.57
CA LEU A 55 5.41 0.97 -14.33
C LEU A 55 4.87 1.52 -15.66
N ALA A 56 3.55 1.62 -15.77
CA ALA A 56 2.86 2.12 -16.96
C ALA A 56 2.87 3.66 -17.10
N CYS A 57 3.67 4.36 -16.30
CA CYS A 57 3.78 5.81 -16.31
C CYS A 57 5.22 6.30 -16.23
N THR A 58 5.37 7.60 -16.46
CA THR A 58 6.55 8.42 -16.15
C THR A 58 6.08 9.67 -15.40
N PHE A 59 7.00 10.44 -14.83
CA PHE A 59 6.70 11.70 -14.16
C PHE A 59 7.45 12.84 -14.84
N GLU A 60 6.68 13.73 -15.47
CA GLU A 60 7.19 14.82 -16.30
C GLU A 60 6.47 16.10 -15.91
N ASP A 61 7.21 17.19 -15.73
CA ASP A 61 6.68 18.53 -15.41
C ASP A 61 5.65 18.57 -14.26
N GLY A 62 5.85 17.71 -13.25
CA GLY A 62 4.99 17.65 -12.06
C GLY A 62 3.74 16.78 -12.21
N VAL A 63 3.58 16.05 -13.31
CA VAL A 63 2.40 15.24 -13.63
C VAL A 63 2.80 13.83 -14.02
N PHE A 64 1.97 12.84 -13.65
CA PHE A 64 2.12 11.47 -14.11
C PHE A 64 1.48 11.31 -15.49
N VAL A 65 2.26 10.85 -16.46
CA VAL A 65 1.83 10.65 -17.85
C VAL A 65 2.08 9.20 -18.28
N PRO A 66 1.30 8.65 -19.24
CA PRO A 66 1.52 7.30 -19.74
C PRO A 66 2.95 7.13 -20.27
N GLY A 67 3.61 6.04 -19.90
CA GLY A 67 5.01 5.79 -20.22
C GLY A 67 5.52 4.47 -19.64
N ALA A 68 6.83 4.26 -19.64
CA ALA A 68 7.45 3.10 -19.01
C ALA A 68 8.59 3.54 -18.09
N SER A 69 8.51 3.21 -16.81
CA SER A 69 9.56 3.53 -15.83
C SER A 69 9.89 2.32 -14.97
N ALA A 70 11.17 2.13 -14.63
CA ALA A 70 11.58 1.11 -13.66
C ALA A 70 11.19 1.49 -12.22
N ALA A 71 11.25 2.78 -11.91
CA ALA A 71 10.80 3.38 -10.66
C ALA A 71 10.60 4.88 -10.89
N ILE A 72 9.76 5.52 -10.08
CA ILE A 72 9.58 6.97 -10.09
C ILE A 72 9.80 7.49 -8.67
N SER A 73 10.57 8.56 -8.52
CA SER A 73 10.75 9.25 -7.24
C SER A 73 10.37 10.71 -7.40
N VAL A 74 9.38 11.16 -6.62
CA VAL A 74 8.88 12.54 -6.60
C VAL A 74 9.24 13.16 -5.26
N PRO A 75 9.95 14.31 -5.22
CA PRO A 75 10.21 15.01 -3.97
C PRO A 75 8.92 15.48 -3.29
N VAL A 76 8.71 15.07 -2.04
CA VAL A 76 7.60 15.49 -1.19
C VAL A 76 8.15 15.74 0.22
N PRO A 77 8.62 16.97 0.51
CA PRO A 77 9.21 17.28 1.82
C PRO A 77 8.27 16.96 2.97
N GLY A 78 8.79 16.24 3.97
CA GLY A 78 8.05 15.78 5.13
C GLY A 78 7.14 14.60 4.85
N ALA A 79 7.28 13.86 3.75
CA ALA A 79 6.49 12.67 3.48
C ALA A 79 6.57 11.64 4.63
N ILE A 80 5.43 11.28 5.18
CA ILE A 80 5.31 10.39 6.35
C ILE A 80 4.23 9.32 6.22
N ASP A 81 3.30 9.46 5.26
CA ASP A 81 2.32 8.44 4.95
C ASP A 81 1.83 8.55 3.50
N VAL A 82 1.30 7.47 2.93
CA VAL A 82 0.63 7.51 1.62
C VAL A 82 -0.64 6.70 1.63
N LYS A 83 -1.66 7.20 0.94
CA LYS A 83 -2.90 6.50 0.67
C LYS A 83 -3.33 6.70 -0.77
N VAL A 84 -3.72 5.64 -1.45
CA VAL A 84 -4.29 5.72 -2.80
C VAL A 84 -5.80 5.48 -2.74
N ILE A 85 -6.58 6.37 -3.34
CA ILE A 85 -8.05 6.26 -3.43
C ILE A 85 -8.47 6.54 -4.87
N GLY A 86 -8.96 5.51 -5.57
CA GLY A 86 -9.24 5.61 -6.99
C GLY A 86 -7.95 5.86 -7.78
N GLY A 87 -7.94 6.94 -8.56
CA GLY A 87 -6.77 7.38 -9.33
C GLY A 87 -5.85 8.37 -8.61
N ASP A 88 -6.12 8.68 -7.35
CA ASP A 88 -5.41 9.73 -6.62
C ASP A 88 -4.52 9.14 -5.51
N ALA A 89 -3.27 9.59 -5.44
CA ALA A 89 -2.37 9.35 -4.32
C ALA A 89 -2.34 10.56 -3.38
N TYR A 90 -2.59 10.34 -2.10
CA TYR A 90 -2.54 11.32 -1.02
C TYR A 90 -1.32 11.02 -0.16
N VAL A 91 -0.32 11.90 -0.19
CA VAL A 91 0.90 11.77 0.60
C VAL A 91 0.77 12.70 1.80
N ALA A 92 0.66 12.14 3.00
CA ALA A 92 0.65 12.94 4.23
C ALA A 92 2.05 13.52 4.46
N THR A 93 2.08 14.79 4.87
CA THR A 93 3.32 15.50 5.16
C THR A 93 3.35 15.97 6.61
N SER A 94 4.54 15.98 7.20
CA SER A 94 4.78 16.60 8.50
C SER A 94 6.06 17.43 8.46
N SER A 95 5.94 18.68 8.90
CA SER A 95 7.06 19.58 9.12
C SER A 95 7.06 20.09 10.57
N LEU A 96 8.19 20.64 11.00
CA LEU A 96 8.29 21.34 12.28
C LEU A 96 8.27 22.84 12.03
N GLU A 97 7.22 23.52 12.49
CA GLU A 97 7.15 24.97 12.55
C GLU A 97 7.08 25.41 14.01
N ASN A 98 8.03 26.23 14.46
CA ASN A 98 8.11 26.71 15.85
C ASN A 98 8.06 25.58 16.90
N ASN A 99 8.72 24.45 16.63
CA ASN A 99 8.70 23.23 17.48
C ASN A 99 7.31 22.57 17.64
N ALA A 100 6.35 22.89 16.77
CA ALA A 100 5.09 22.17 16.66
C ALA A 100 5.05 21.39 15.34
N ALA A 101 4.50 20.17 15.38
CA ALA A 101 4.26 19.40 14.16
C ALA A 101 3.10 20.04 13.37
N LEU A 102 3.40 20.52 12.17
CA LEU A 102 2.40 20.93 11.20
C LEU A 102 2.19 19.75 10.24
N THR A 103 0.97 19.23 10.20
CA THR A 103 0.60 18.11 9.32
C THR A 103 -0.21 18.61 8.13
N GLY A 104 0.11 18.12 6.93
CA GLY A 104 -0.59 18.42 5.69
C GLY A 104 -0.69 17.19 4.80
N TYR A 105 -1.03 17.42 3.53
CA TYR A 105 -0.92 16.39 2.50
C TYR A 105 -0.66 17.02 1.12
N THR A 106 0.00 16.26 0.25
CA THR A 106 0.13 16.54 -1.18
C THR A 106 -0.68 15.50 -1.95
N LYS A 107 -1.40 15.96 -2.99
CA LYS A 107 -2.23 15.10 -3.83
C LYS A 107 -1.61 14.98 -5.22
N PHE A 108 -1.55 13.76 -5.75
CA PHE A 108 -1.14 13.46 -7.10
C PHE A 108 -2.23 12.65 -7.84
N ASP A 109 -2.50 13.01 -9.10
CA ASP A 109 -3.23 12.12 -10.02
C ASP A 109 -2.26 11.08 -10.57
N VAL A 110 -2.49 9.82 -10.26
CA VAL A 110 -1.64 8.67 -10.60
C VAL A 110 -2.35 7.68 -11.53
N ASN A 111 -3.44 8.10 -12.20
CA ASN A 111 -4.19 7.23 -13.12
C ASN A 111 -3.30 6.64 -14.22
N ALA A 112 -2.34 7.41 -14.73
CA ALA A 112 -1.39 6.92 -15.72
C ALA A 112 -0.56 5.72 -15.20
N CYS A 113 -0.24 5.70 -13.90
CA CYS A 113 0.50 4.62 -13.26
C CYS A 113 -0.38 3.42 -12.90
N LEU A 114 -1.70 3.63 -12.90
CA LEU A 114 -2.71 2.65 -12.55
C LEU A 114 -3.63 2.39 -13.75
N PRO A 115 -3.09 2.01 -14.93
CA PRO A 115 -3.92 1.81 -16.11
C PRO A 115 -5.06 0.85 -15.78
N GLU A 116 -6.22 1.11 -16.38
CA GLU A 116 -7.36 0.21 -16.27
C GLU A 116 -6.96 -1.13 -16.88
N THR A 117 -6.54 -2.05 -16.02
CA THR A 117 -6.52 -3.47 -16.35
C THR A 117 -7.97 -3.92 -16.54
N PRO A 118 -8.24 -4.90 -17.42
CA PRO A 118 -9.57 -5.48 -17.56
C PRO A 118 -10.13 -5.77 -16.18
N PHE A 119 -11.24 -5.11 -15.86
CA PHE A 119 -11.85 -5.08 -14.54
C PHE A 119 -12.05 -6.50 -13.99
N ILE A 120 -11.46 -6.75 -12.84
CA ILE A 120 -11.71 -7.93 -12.02
C ILE A 120 -12.46 -7.42 -10.77
N PRO A 121 -13.75 -7.72 -10.61
CA PRO A 121 -14.55 -7.14 -9.54
C PRO A 121 -14.00 -7.55 -8.16
N HIS A 122 -14.02 -6.66 -7.16
CA HIS A 122 -13.94 -7.02 -5.72
C HIS A 122 -15.31 -6.87 -5.02
N ARG A 123 -16.36 -6.62 -5.79
CA ARG A 123 -17.74 -6.45 -5.29
C ARG A 123 -18.63 -7.44 -5.99
N ALA A 124 -19.48 -8.12 -5.21
CA ALA A 124 -20.50 -8.98 -5.77
C ALA A 124 -21.43 -8.18 -6.71
N ARG A 125 -21.71 -8.73 -7.89
CA ARG A 125 -22.56 -8.10 -8.90
C ARG A 125 -23.69 -9.03 -9.29
N ALA A 126 -24.92 -8.52 -9.23
CA ALA A 126 -26.09 -9.18 -9.79
C ALA A 126 -26.45 -8.58 -11.15
N ASN A 127 -26.63 -9.44 -12.15
CA ASN A 127 -27.31 -9.12 -13.41
C ASN A 127 -28.72 -9.74 -13.36
N LEU A 128 -29.70 -8.90 -13.06
CA LEU A 128 -31.10 -9.32 -12.91
C LEU A 128 -31.76 -9.69 -14.26
N THR A 129 -31.20 -9.26 -15.39
CA THR A 129 -31.71 -9.60 -16.72
C THR A 129 -31.30 -11.02 -17.13
N SER A 130 -30.07 -11.43 -16.81
CA SER A 130 -29.57 -12.78 -17.11
C SER A 130 -29.72 -13.77 -15.94
N GLY A 131 -30.10 -13.31 -14.75
CA GLY A 131 -30.17 -14.13 -13.54
C GLY A 131 -28.79 -14.58 -13.05
N GLU A 132 -27.75 -13.77 -13.29
CA GLU A 132 -26.37 -14.09 -12.91
C GLU A 132 -25.95 -13.30 -11.68
N LEU A 133 -25.34 -13.97 -10.70
CA LEU A 133 -24.65 -13.34 -9.57
C LEU A 133 -23.19 -13.76 -9.60
N VAL A 134 -22.29 -12.78 -9.65
CA VAL A 134 -20.85 -13.02 -9.60
C VAL A 134 -20.33 -12.53 -8.25
N ILE A 135 -19.74 -13.44 -7.47
CA ILE A 135 -19.01 -13.12 -6.22
C ILE A 135 -17.53 -13.34 -6.51
N PRO A 136 -16.73 -12.29 -6.52
CA PRO A 136 -15.31 -12.43 -6.78
C PRO A 136 -14.51 -12.80 -5.53
N CYS A 137 -13.35 -13.42 -5.76
CA CYS A 137 -12.32 -13.68 -4.77
C CYS A 137 -12.82 -14.42 -3.54
N VAL A 138 -13.47 -15.55 -3.82
CA VAL A 138 -13.84 -16.53 -2.82
C VAL A 138 -12.72 -17.55 -2.71
N GLU A 139 -12.11 -17.65 -1.52
CA GLU A 139 -11.12 -18.67 -1.20
C GLU A 139 -11.83 -20.03 -1.02
N VAL A 140 -11.37 -21.04 -1.75
CA VAL A 140 -11.78 -22.45 -1.59
C VAL A 140 -10.53 -23.31 -1.58
N ASP A 141 -10.31 -24.03 -0.49
CA ASP A 141 -9.14 -24.91 -0.29
C ASP A 141 -7.80 -24.20 -0.59
N GLY A 142 -7.68 -22.94 -0.16
CA GLY A 142 -6.47 -22.11 -0.33
C GLY A 142 -6.25 -21.56 -1.74
N ASN A 143 -7.25 -21.63 -2.62
CA ASN A 143 -7.21 -21.05 -3.97
C ASN A 143 -8.32 -20.02 -4.16
N ASP A 144 -8.04 -18.95 -4.90
CA ASP A 144 -9.01 -17.90 -5.20
C ASP A 144 -9.83 -18.21 -6.46
N TYR A 145 -11.15 -18.09 -6.35
CA TYR A 145 -12.09 -18.28 -7.46
C TYR A 145 -13.05 -17.10 -7.62
N ASN A 146 -13.50 -16.91 -8.86
CA ASN A 146 -14.76 -16.23 -9.12
C ASN A 146 -15.91 -17.22 -9.02
N LEU A 147 -16.88 -16.90 -8.19
CA LEU A 147 -18.07 -17.72 -7.96
C LEU A 147 -19.20 -17.15 -8.84
N VAL A 148 -19.53 -17.87 -9.91
CA VAL A 148 -20.60 -17.46 -10.84
C VAL A 148 -21.83 -18.31 -10.56
N MET A 149 -22.89 -17.66 -10.11
CA MET A 149 -24.17 -18.28 -9.84
C MET A 149 -25.14 -17.95 -10.98
N LYS A 150 -25.64 -18.97 -11.67
CA LYS A 150 -26.61 -18.83 -12.77
C LYS A 150 -27.96 -19.37 -12.35
N GLN A 151 -29.00 -18.55 -12.48
CA GLN A 151 -30.38 -18.97 -12.23
C GLN A 151 -30.80 -20.09 -13.19
N ARG A 152 -31.38 -21.17 -12.64
CA ARG A 152 -31.99 -22.25 -13.42
C ARG A 152 -33.51 -22.20 -13.31
N GLY A 153 -34.15 -21.78 -14.40
CA GLY A 153 -35.60 -21.70 -14.51
C GLY A 153 -36.22 -20.66 -13.55
N ASN A 154 -37.50 -20.83 -13.24
CA ASN A 154 -38.28 -19.85 -12.44
C ASN A 154 -38.21 -20.10 -10.91
N SER A 155 -37.34 -20.99 -10.46
CA SER A 155 -37.16 -21.31 -9.03
C SER A 155 -35.80 -20.80 -8.53
N MET A 156 -35.63 -20.67 -7.21
CA MET A 156 -34.39 -20.28 -6.52
C MET A 156 -33.28 -21.36 -6.60
N ASN A 157 -33.21 -22.10 -7.71
CA ASN A 157 -32.17 -23.08 -7.97
C ASN A 157 -31.05 -22.41 -8.77
N TRP A 158 -29.85 -22.40 -8.20
CA TRP A 158 -28.67 -21.78 -8.80
C TRP A 158 -27.66 -22.86 -9.16
N ALA A 159 -27.10 -22.79 -10.36
CA ALA A 159 -25.88 -23.51 -10.69
C ALA A 159 -24.69 -22.65 -10.24
N VAL A 160 -23.75 -23.25 -9.52
CA VAL A 160 -22.55 -22.59 -9.02
C VAL A 160 -21.35 -23.07 -9.83
N ASP A 161 -20.69 -22.14 -10.51
CA ASP A 161 -19.46 -22.38 -11.25
C ASP A 161 -18.29 -21.71 -10.50
N PHE A 162 -17.24 -22.47 -10.20
CA PHE A 162 -15.96 -21.94 -9.70
C PHE A 162 -15.05 -21.68 -10.89
N VAL A 163 -14.88 -20.42 -11.24
CA VAL A 163 -14.03 -20.01 -12.36
C VAL A 163 -12.66 -19.64 -11.80
N ALA A 164 -11.67 -20.46 -12.13
CA ALA A 164 -10.28 -20.23 -11.73
C ALA A 164 -9.68 -19.05 -12.50
N GLY A 165 -8.90 -18.23 -11.79
CA GLY A 165 -8.30 -17.02 -12.35
C GLY A 165 -9.28 -15.85 -12.39
N GLY A 166 -8.72 -14.64 -12.20
CA GLY A 166 -9.50 -13.41 -12.10
C GLY A 166 -9.69 -12.93 -10.67
N CYS A 167 -8.64 -12.98 -9.86
CA CYS A 167 -8.47 -12.27 -8.59
C CYS A 167 -7.07 -11.66 -8.56
N TYR A 168 -6.86 -10.69 -9.46
CA TYR A 168 -5.62 -9.95 -9.55
C TYR A 168 -5.89 -8.53 -9.08
#